data_AF-A0A7J3QRS9-F1
#
_entry.id   AF-A0A7J3QRS9-F1
#
_cell.length_a   1.000
_cell.length_b   1.000
_cell.length_c   1.000
_cell.angle_alpha   90.00
_cell.angle_beta   90.00
_cell.angle_gamma   90.00
#
_symmetry.space_group_name_H-M   'P 1'
#
loop_
_entity.id
_entity.type
_entity.pdbx_description
1 polymer ?
#
loop_
_entity_poly.entity_id
_entity_poly.type
_entity_poly.pdbx_seq_one_letter_code
_entity_poly.pdbx_strand_id
1 'polypeptide(L)'
;MRNLTVVAGTRPEIIKMAPIIRALQKSGIPFVFVHCGQHYDNNMSQRFIEELGLPKPDYKCEVKAYSQGRQTARIIAHMEQILKKTMPTLVLIEGDTNGVLATAIVS
;
A
#
# COMPACT_ATOMS: atom_id res chain seq x y z
N MET A 1 18.09 -11.48 -2.22
CA MET A 1 17.43 -10.96 -1.00
C MET A 1 15.92 -11.11 -1.18
N ARG A 2 15.17 -11.48 -0.13
CA ARG A 2 13.71 -11.55 -0.19
C ARG A 2 13.15 -10.14 -0.09
N ASN A 3 12.47 -9.66 -1.14
CA ASN A 3 11.86 -8.34 -1.16
C ASN A 3 10.39 -8.47 -0.73
N LEU A 4 9.98 -7.80 0.34
CA LEU A 4 8.57 -7.76 0.74
C LEU A 4 7.90 -6.52 0.15
N THR A 5 6.59 -6.57 -0.07
CA THR A 5 5.79 -5.38 -0.38
C THR A 5 4.70 -5.21 0.65
N VAL A 6 4.63 -4.03 1.27
CA VAL A 6 3.61 -3.63 2.22
C VAL A 6 2.67 -2.65 1.51
N VAL A 7 1.37 -2.90 1.50
CA VAL A 7 0.40 -2.05 0.80
C VAL A 7 -0.64 -1.51 1.78
N ALA A 8 -0.93 -0.22 1.68
CA ALA A 8 -2.03 0.44 2.40
C ALA A 8 -2.71 1.47 1.49
N GLY A 9 -4.01 1.72 1.66
CA GLY A 9 -4.78 2.64 0.81
C GLY A 9 -5.60 3.67 1.57
N THR A 10 -5.87 3.41 2.85
CA THR A 10 -6.80 4.13 3.70
C THR A 10 -6.19 4.39 5.07
N ARG A 11 -6.78 5.34 5.81
CA ARG A 11 -6.33 5.64 7.18
C ARG A 11 -6.31 4.41 8.10
N PRO A 12 -7.36 3.57 8.20
CA PRO A 12 -7.32 2.38 9.06
C PRO A 12 -6.17 1.43 8.71
N GLU A 13 -5.93 1.19 7.42
CA GLU A 13 -4.83 0.34 6.95
C GLU A 13 -3.47 0.93 7.32
N ILE A 14 -3.26 2.24 7.14
CA ILE A 14 -2.00 2.90 7.53
C ILE A 14 -1.74 2.72 9.04
N ILE A 15 -2.76 2.94 9.88
CA ILE A 15 -2.65 2.78 11.35
C ILE A 15 -2.29 1.34 11.72
N LYS A 16 -2.95 0.35 11.11
CA LYS A 16 -2.75 -1.06 11.43
C LYS A 16 -1.46 -1.65 10.84
N MET A 17 -1.01 -1.14 9.69
CA MET A 17 0.26 -1.55 9.09
C MET A 17 1.47 -0.87 9.72
N ALA A 18 1.29 0.26 10.42
CA ALA A 18 2.35 0.96 11.13
C ALA A 18 3.23 0.07 12.04
N PRO A 19 2.67 -0.76 12.96
CA PRO A 19 3.49 -1.66 13.78
C PRO A 19 4.26 -2.70 12.96
N ILE A 20 3.70 -3.19 11.84
CA ILE A 20 4.37 -4.14 10.95
C ILE A 20 5.56 -3.48 10.25
N ILE A 21 5.37 -2.27 9.71
CA ILE A 21 6.43 -1.49 9.06
C ILE A 21 7.58 -1.25 10.05
N ARG A 22 7.28 -0.83 11.28
CA ARG A 22 8.29 -0.61 12.33
C ARG A 22 9.03 -1.90 12.68
N ALA A 23 8.33 -3.04 12.75
CA ALA A 23 8.95 -4.33 13.01
C ALA A 23 9.93 -4.72 11.88
N LEU A 24 9.53 -4.55 10.61
CA LEU A 24 10.39 -4.81 9.46
C LEU A 24 11.65 -3.92 9.48
N GLN A 25 11.50 -2.62 9.77
CA GLN A 25 12.62 -1.69 9.93
C GLN A 25 13.57 -2.12 11.06
N LYS A 26 13.03 -2.46 12.24
CA LYS A 26 13.83 -2.90 13.39
C LYS A 26 14.59 -4.20 13.11
N SER A 27 13.99 -5.10 12.33
CA SER A 27 14.62 -6.37 11.93
C SER A 27 15.60 -6.24 10.76
N GLY A 28 15.74 -5.05 10.16
CA GLY A 28 16.59 -4.85 8.99
C GLY A 28 16.14 -5.62 7.75
N ILE A 29 14.86 -6.00 7.69
CA ILE A 29 14.29 -6.73 6.56
C ILE A 29 13.90 -5.70 5.49
N PRO A 30 14.41 -5.80 4.26
CA PRO A 30 14.06 -4.86 3.19
C PRO A 30 12.60 -5.06 2.75
N PHE A 31 11.89 -3.95 2.56
CA PHE A 31 10.52 -3.94 2.06
C PHE A 31 10.28 -2.71 1.19
N VAL A 32 9.30 -2.83 0.29
CA VAL A 32 8.72 -1.73 -0.48
C VAL A 32 7.41 -1.34 0.17
N PHE A 33 7.21 -0.07 0.49
CA PHE A 33 5.95 0.46 0.99
C PHE A 33 5.16 1.15 -0.15
N VAL A 34 3.95 0.68 -0.39
CA VAL A 34 3.07 1.17 -1.46
C VAL A 34 1.80 1.78 -0.86
N HIS A 35 1.50 3.02 -1.24
CA HIS A 35 0.19 3.61 -1.01
C HIS A 35 -0.70 3.43 -2.26
N CYS A 36 -1.74 2.59 -2.20
CA CYS A 36 -2.53 2.22 -3.38
C CYS A 36 -3.49 3.33 -3.88
N GLY A 37 -3.62 4.42 -3.13
CA GLY A 37 -4.35 5.62 -3.59
C GLY A 37 -5.86 5.55 -3.44
N GLN A 38 -6.40 4.53 -2.74
CA GLN A 38 -7.84 4.36 -2.56
C GLN A 38 -8.48 5.54 -1.82
N HIS A 39 -7.84 6.06 -0.77
CA HIS A 39 -8.29 7.28 -0.09
C HIS A 39 -7.69 8.51 -0.78
N TYR A 40 -8.55 9.31 -1.42
CA TYR A 40 -8.12 10.41 -2.28
C TYR A 40 -7.58 11.63 -1.52
N ASP A 41 -7.98 11.84 -0.27
CA ASP A 41 -7.46 12.95 0.52
C ASP A 41 -5.98 12.72 0.86
N ASN A 42 -5.14 13.15 -0.08
CA ASN A 42 -3.69 13.09 -0.03
C ASN A 42 -3.14 13.81 1.20
N ASN A 43 -3.80 14.88 1.66
CA ASN A 43 -3.37 15.60 2.86
C ASN A 43 -3.63 14.76 4.10
N MET A 44 -4.75 14.02 4.13
CA MET A 44 -5.08 13.17 5.26
C MET A 44 -4.14 11.97 5.38
N SER A 45 -3.97 11.17 4.32
CA SER A 45 -3.08 9.99 4.37
C SER A 45 -1.63 10.37 4.66
N GLN A 46 -1.14 11.47 4.08
CA GLN A 46 0.25 11.93 4.29
C GLN A 46 0.48 12.35 5.75
N ARG A 47 -0.47 13.07 6.35
CA ARG A 47 -0.39 13.44 7.77
C ARG A 47 -0.27 12.23 8.68
N PHE A 48 -1.07 11.18 8.46
CA PHE A 48 -0.98 9.98 9.29
C PHE A 48 0.35 9.24 9.15
N ILE A 49 0.92 9.18 7.94
CA ILE A 49 2.26 8.60 7.72
C ILE A 49 3.31 9.37 8.52
N GLU A 50 3.24 10.70 8.52
CA GLU A 50 4.15 11.58 9.25
C GLU A 50 3.96 11.50 10.76
N GLU A 51 2.73 11.60 11.26
CA GLU A 51 2.38 11.52 12.69
C GLU A 51 2.75 10.15 13.29
N LEU A 52 2.63 9.08 12.50
CA LEU A 52 3.03 7.73 12.91
C LEU A 52 4.53 7.47 12.70
N GLY A 53 5.33 8.46 12.25
CA GLY A 53 6.77 8.32 12.04
C GLY A 53 7.13 7.21 11.06
N LEU A 54 6.28 6.96 10.06
CA LEU A 54 6.49 5.94 9.04
C LEU A 54 7.38 6.50 7.90
N PRO A 55 8.10 5.63 7.17
CA PRO A 55 8.79 6.04 5.96
C PRO A 55 7.77 6.52 4.92
N LYS A 56 8.21 7.40 4.01
CA LYS A 56 7.41 7.75 2.85
C LYS A 56 7.19 6.50 1.99
N PRO A 57 6.00 6.34 1.36
CA PRO A 57 5.79 5.26 0.40
C PRO A 57 6.80 5.36 -0.74
N ASP A 58 7.41 4.24 -1.11
CA ASP A 58 8.25 4.11 -2.30
C ASP A 58 7.44 4.30 -3.58
N TYR A 59 6.17 3.88 -3.53
CA TYR A 59 5.20 4.08 -4.61
C TYR A 59 3.90 4.63 -4.05
N LYS A 60 3.31 5.60 -4.77
CA LYS A 60 1.99 6.13 -4.50
C LYS A 60 1.18 6.14 -5.79
N CYS A 61 0.05 5.44 -5.79
CA CYS A 61 -0.84 5.38 -6.94
C CYS A 61 -1.83 6.56 -6.90
N GLU A 62 -2.12 7.15 -8.06
CA GLU A 62 -3.13 8.21 -8.16
C GLU A 62 -4.47 7.64 -8.65
N VAL A 63 -5.36 7.32 -7.72
CA VAL A 63 -6.66 6.74 -8.05
C VAL A 63 -7.78 7.76 -7.81
N LYS A 64 -8.08 8.56 -8.85
CA LYS A 64 -9.25 9.47 -8.87
C LYS A 64 -10.47 8.79 -9.48
N ALA A 65 -11.26 8.07 -8.68
CA ALA A 65 -12.51 7.46 -9.13
C ALA A 65 -13.53 7.37 -8.00
N TYR A 66 -14.79 7.70 -8.28
CA TYR A 66 -15.88 7.71 -7.30
C TYR A 66 -16.65 6.38 -7.22
N SER A 67 -16.66 5.58 -8.29
CA SER A 67 -17.32 4.27 -8.26
C SER A 67 -16.36 3.16 -7.88
N GLN A 68 -16.85 2.22 -7.07
CA GLN A 68 -16.08 1.09 -6.52
C GLN A 68 -15.37 0.31 -7.64
N GLY A 69 -16.10 -0.10 -8.69
CA GLY A 69 -15.51 -0.87 -9.81
C GLY A 69 -14.40 -0.14 -10.57
N ARG A 70 -14.53 1.18 -10.81
CA ARG A 70 -13.48 1.96 -11.48
C ARG A 70 -12.27 2.16 -10.58
N GLN A 71 -12.50 2.36 -9.28
CA GLN A 71 -11.43 2.49 -8.30
C GLN A 71 -10.62 1.19 -8.22
N THR A 72 -11.29 0.04 -8.03
CA THR A 72 -10.66 -1.28 -7.99
C THR A 72 -9.87 -1.58 -9.27
N ALA A 73 -10.47 -1.38 -10.45
CA ALA A 73 -9.79 -1.64 -11.73
C ALA A 73 -8.51 -0.81 -11.92
N ARG A 74 -8.50 0.45 -11.46
CA ARG A 74 -7.30 1.29 -11.52
C ARG A 74 -6.23 0.83 -10.54
N ILE A 75 -6.61 0.43 -9.32
CA ILE A 75 -5.66 -0.11 -8.34
C ILE A 75 -5.04 -1.40 -8.90
N ILE A 76 -5.83 -2.31 -9.50
CA ILE A 76 -5.33 -3.52 -10.16
C ILE A 76 -4.22 -3.19 -11.17
N ALA A 77 -4.49 -2.25 -12.09
CA ALA A 77 -3.54 -1.87 -13.13
C ALA A 77 -2.24 -1.28 -12.56
N HIS A 78 -2.33 -0.42 -11.55
CA HIS A 78 -1.13 0.14 -10.91
C HIS A 78 -0.35 -0.90 -10.10
N MET A 79 -1.04 -1.74 -9.34
CA MET A 79 -0.39 -2.76 -8.52
C MET A 79 0.28 -3.81 -9.39
N GLU A 80 -0.32 -4.24 -10.51
CA GLU A 80 0.31 -5.18 -11.44
C GLU A 80 1.66 -4.64 -11.95
N GLN A 81 1.70 -3.35 -12.33
CA GLN A 81 2.94 -2.71 -12.78
C GLN A 81 4.00 -2.67 -11.67
N ILE A 82 3.61 -2.32 -10.44
CA ILE A 82 4.52 -2.23 -9.31
C ILE A 82 5.07 -3.61 -8.95
N LEU A 83 4.21 -4.63 -8.82
CA LEU A 83 4.62 -5.97 -8.39
C LEU A 83 5.48 -6.68 -9.45
N LYS A 84 5.20 -6.47 -10.75
CA LYS A 84 6.11 -6.94 -11.83
C LYS A 84 7.48 -6.26 -11.79
N LYS A 85 7.55 -5.00 -11.34
CA LYS A 85 8.81 -4.25 -11.22
C LYS A 85 9.58 -4.65 -9.96
N THR A 86 8.90 -4.81 -8.82
CA THR A 86 9.55 -5.06 -7.52
C THR A 86 9.79 -6.54 -7.24
N MET A 87 9.09 -7.43 -7.96
CA MET A 87 9.19 -8.89 -7.86
C MET A 87 9.26 -9.38 -6.40
N PRO A 88 8.28 -9.03 -5.56
CA PRO A 88 8.34 -9.37 -4.15
C PRO A 88 8.10 -10.87 -3.94
N THR A 89 8.71 -11.41 -2.89
CA THR A 89 8.48 -12.80 -2.44
C THR A 89 7.27 -12.92 -1.52
N LEU A 90 6.79 -11.81 -0.97
CA LEU A 90 5.62 -11.73 -0.10
C LEU A 90 4.98 -10.35 -0.20
N VAL A 91 3.66 -10.33 -0.34
CA VAL A 91 2.85 -9.10 -0.34
C VAL A 91 1.99 -9.10 0.93
N LEU A 92 2.07 -8.02 1.71
CA LEU A 92 1.31 -7.80 2.93
C LEU A 92 0.22 -6.77 2.67
N ILE A 93 -1.03 -7.22 2.79
CA ILE A 93 -2.27 -6.46 2.64
C ILE A 93 -3.15 -6.71 3.87
N GLU A 94 -3.95 -5.73 4.29
CA GLU A 94 -4.76 -5.83 5.51
C GLU A 94 -6.19 -5.35 5.29
N GLY A 95 -7.15 -6.13 5.78
CA GLY A 95 -8.56 -5.76 5.81
C GLY A 95 -9.36 -6.26 4.61
N ASP A 96 -10.32 -5.45 4.19
CA ASP A 96 -11.40 -5.80 3.25
C ASP A 96 -11.70 -4.68 2.25
N THR A 97 -10.73 -3.79 2.00
CA THR A 97 -10.90 -2.64 1.11
C THR A 97 -10.75 -3.04 -0.37
N ASN A 98 -11.17 -2.16 -1.29
CA ASN A 98 -10.90 -2.33 -2.71
C ASN A 98 -9.40 -2.50 -3.01
N GLY A 99 -8.53 -1.83 -2.25
CA GLY A 99 -7.09 -1.91 -2.37
C GLY A 99 -6.57 -3.29 -2.01
N VAL A 100 -7.13 -3.91 -0.97
CA VAL A 100 -6.83 -5.31 -0.61
C VAL A 100 -7.23 -6.24 -1.74
N LEU A 101 -8.50 -6.19 -2.19
CA LEU A 101 -8.99 -7.04 -3.27
C LEU A 101 -8.17 -6.85 -4.55
N ALA A 102 -7.95 -5.61 -4.96
CA ALA A 102 -7.20 -5.28 -6.17
C ALA A 102 -5.76 -5.77 -6.13
N THR A 103 -5.09 -5.62 -4.99
CA THR A 103 -3.72 -6.10 -4.81
C THR A 103 -3.67 -7.62 -4.82
N ALA A 104 -4.59 -8.28 -4.13
CA ALA A 104 -4.65 -9.74 -4.04
C ALA A 104 -4.82 -10.43 -5.42
N ILE A 105 -5.51 -9.77 -6.37
CA ILE A 105 -5.73 -10.30 -7.72
C ILE A 105 -4.42 -10.38 -8.54
N VAL A 106 -3.46 -9.50 -8.26
CA VAL A 106 -2.24 -9.31 -9.08
C VAL A 106 -0.95 -9.63 -8.33
N SER A 107 -1.06 -10.11 -7.09
CA SER A 107 0.06 -10.47 -6.21
C SER A 107 0.52 -11.91 -6.34
#